data_AF-A0AAW5KZ16-F1
#
_entry.id   AF-A0AAW5KZ16-F1
#
_cell.length_a   1.000
_cell.length_b   1.000
_cell.length_c   1.000
_cell.angle_alpha   90.00
_cell.angle_beta   90.00
_cell.angle_gamma   90.00
#
_symmetry.space_group_name_H-M   'P 1'
#
loop_
_entity.id
_entity.type
_entity.pdbx_description
1 polymer ?
#
loop_
_entity_poly.entity_id
_entity_poly.type
_entity_poly.pdbx_seq_one_letter_code
_entity_poly.pdbx_strand_id
1 'polypeptide(L)'
;MTQSEPCRLVKRNLAIGQGVYKKLYNRTVDGYVSFITRWRDCKNFILHGSEHTVLASVFESFQGKEKEFNWLITDLEIATIQEERVIRDYPELSHPIVWIAGEDLSDLVKKYNPQFIWGVLSAFDKSINIDINNLLVEPYANGNEELWVPSPKIQHPQATLEIVCWDSYVTLFLVKMRTSMINFKTISSPLKNWIVK
;
A
#
# COMPACT_ATOMS: atom_id res chain seq x y z
N MET A 1 -3.64 20.77 8.11
CA MET A 1 -4.57 19.91 7.34
C MET A 1 -5.33 19.01 8.30
N THR A 2 -6.64 19.11 8.29
CA THR A 2 -7.55 18.29 9.11
C THR A 2 -7.62 16.88 8.53
N GLN A 3 -7.23 15.86 9.31
CA GLN A 3 -7.51 14.45 9.00
C GLN A 3 -8.99 14.32 8.57
N SER A 4 -9.24 13.74 7.40
CA SER A 4 -10.60 13.51 6.90
C SER A 4 -11.39 12.65 7.90
N GLU A 5 -12.69 12.94 8.06
CA GLU A 5 -13.58 12.27 9.02
C GLU A 5 -13.59 10.73 8.97
N PRO A 6 -13.45 10.06 7.81
CA PRO A 6 -13.42 8.59 7.75
C PRO A 6 -12.25 8.00 8.55
N CYS A 7 -11.09 8.66 8.51
CA CYS A 7 -9.89 8.25 9.24
C CYS A 7 -10.05 8.41 10.76
N ARG A 8 -10.82 9.43 11.21
CA ARG A 8 -11.16 9.63 12.63
C ARG A 8 -12.11 8.57 13.18
N LEU A 9 -13.08 8.14 12.37
CA LEU A 9 -14.04 7.07 12.73
C LEU A 9 -13.33 5.72 12.89
N VAL A 10 -12.42 5.37 11.98
CA VAL A 10 -11.61 4.15 12.10
C VAL A 10 -10.68 4.23 13.32
N LYS A 11 -10.04 5.38 13.59
CA LYS A 11 -9.26 5.59 14.84
C LYS A 11 -10.11 5.43 16.10
N ARG A 12 -11.33 5.96 16.12
CA ARG A 12 -12.28 5.78 17.25
C ARG A 12 -12.68 4.30 17.40
N ASN A 13 -13.02 3.61 16.32
CA ASN A 13 -13.44 2.20 16.38
C ASN A 13 -12.29 1.23 16.65
N LEU A 14 -11.04 1.61 16.35
CA LEU A 14 -9.83 0.88 16.77
C LEU A 14 -9.50 1.08 18.26
N ALA A 15 -9.80 2.27 18.81
CA ALA A 15 -9.58 2.60 20.21
C ALA A 15 -10.68 2.01 21.12
N ILE A 16 -11.92 1.96 20.64
CA ILE A 16 -13.06 1.40 21.34
C ILE A 16 -13.15 -0.07 20.88
N GLY A 17 -12.56 -1.00 21.62
CA GLY A 17 -12.51 -2.43 21.28
C GLY A 17 -13.88 -3.12 21.23
N GLN A 18 -14.75 -2.72 20.31
CA GLN A 18 -15.97 -3.41 19.94
C GLN A 18 -15.66 -4.37 18.80
N GLY A 19 -15.98 -5.63 19.03
CA GLY A 19 -15.14 -6.75 18.64
C GLY A 19 -15.19 -7.13 17.17
N VAL A 20 -14.04 -6.99 16.48
CA VAL A 20 -13.51 -7.93 15.47
C VAL A 20 -11.97 -7.83 15.38
N TYR A 21 -11.38 -6.75 15.88
CA TYR A 21 -9.95 -6.46 15.81
C TYR A 21 -9.12 -7.25 16.84
N LYS A 22 -8.27 -8.18 16.38
CA LYS A 22 -7.26 -8.80 17.25
C LYS A 22 -5.98 -7.96 17.18
N LYS A 23 -5.70 -7.22 18.25
CA LYS A 23 -4.47 -6.43 18.44
C LYS A 23 -3.25 -7.35 18.42
N LEU A 24 -2.40 -7.22 17.41
CA LEU A 24 -1.08 -7.88 17.38
C LEU A 24 0.00 -6.80 17.47
N TYR A 25 0.71 -6.84 18.61
CA TYR A 25 1.84 -5.99 19.01
C TYR A 25 1.48 -4.55 19.40
N ASN A 26 1.93 -4.15 20.60
CA ASN A 26 1.75 -2.82 21.17
C ASN A 26 3.10 -2.41 21.77
N ARG A 27 3.83 -1.50 21.14
CA ARG A 27 4.96 -0.83 21.79
C ARG A 27 4.81 0.67 21.56
N THR A 28 4.58 1.39 22.65
CA THR A 28 4.48 2.85 22.67
C THR A 28 5.91 3.39 22.73
N VAL A 29 6.33 4.16 21.75
CA VAL A 29 7.52 5.03 21.83
C VAL A 29 7.07 6.39 21.30
N ASP A 30 7.25 7.43 22.11
CA ASP A 30 7.01 8.85 21.77
C ASP A 30 5.64 9.22 21.21
N GLY A 31 4.56 8.68 21.79
CA GLY A 31 3.20 9.20 21.59
C GLY A 31 2.50 8.75 20.31
N TYR A 32 3.09 7.89 19.49
CA TYR A 32 2.45 7.33 18.30
C TYR A 32 2.20 5.82 18.43
N VAL A 33 1.03 5.38 17.97
CA VAL A 33 0.60 3.98 18.04
C VAL A 33 0.52 3.41 16.62
N SER A 34 1.45 2.52 16.28
CA SER A 34 1.38 1.73 15.06
C SER A 34 0.49 0.51 15.28
N PHE A 35 -0.55 0.34 14.47
CA PHE A 35 -1.44 -0.82 14.53
C PHE A 35 -1.26 -1.67 13.27
N ILE A 36 -0.85 -2.92 13.43
CA ILE A 36 -1.04 -3.95 12.41
C ILE A 36 -2.28 -4.73 12.82
N THR A 37 -3.41 -4.48 12.16
CA THR A 37 -4.64 -5.25 12.40
C THR A 37 -4.66 -6.46 11.49
N ARG A 38 -4.75 -7.66 12.08
CA ARG A 38 -5.03 -8.90 11.35
C ARG A 38 -6.52 -9.18 11.47
N TRP A 39 -7.26 -9.07 10.37
CA TRP A 39 -8.64 -9.53 10.33
C TRP A 39 -8.67 -11.06 10.42
N ARG A 40 -9.55 -11.60 11.28
CA ARG A 40 -9.56 -13.04 11.61
C ARG A 40 -9.84 -13.94 10.41
N ASP A 41 -10.48 -13.39 9.36
CA ASP A 41 -10.90 -14.11 8.16
C ASP A 41 -10.41 -13.48 6.83
N CYS A 42 -9.72 -12.33 6.87
CA CYS A 42 -9.18 -11.66 5.67
C CYS A 42 -7.69 -11.32 5.86
N LYS A 43 -6.87 -11.53 4.82
CA LYS A 43 -5.41 -11.25 4.83
C LYS A 43 -5.08 -9.77 4.57
N ASN A 44 -5.97 -8.86 4.95
CA ASN A 44 -5.78 -7.42 4.74
C ASN A 44 -5.15 -6.78 5.98
N PHE A 45 -4.27 -5.82 5.77
CA PHE A 45 -3.53 -5.13 6.83
C PHE A 45 -3.44 -3.64 6.55
N ILE A 46 -3.42 -2.85 7.62
CA ILE A 46 -3.14 -1.41 7.56
C ILE A 46 -1.79 -1.20 8.26
N LEU A 47 -0.90 -0.45 7.63
CA LEU A 47 0.35 0.01 8.23
C LEU A 47 0.28 1.51 8.50
N HIS A 48 0.64 1.89 9.72
CA HIS A 48 0.80 3.28 10.17
C HIS A 48 2.26 3.53 10.51
N GLY A 49 2.92 4.40 9.73
CA GLY A 49 4.28 4.89 9.99
C GLY A 49 4.26 6.25 10.69
N SER A 50 5.29 6.53 11.50
CA SER A 50 5.56 7.88 12.04
C SER A 50 6.17 8.81 10.99
N GLU A 51 6.83 8.23 9.99
CA GLU A 51 7.31 8.88 8.78
C GLU A 51 6.95 7.99 7.58
N HIS A 52 6.81 8.58 6.41
CA HIS A 52 6.16 8.06 5.20
C HIS A 52 6.37 6.58 4.88
N THR A 53 5.40 5.95 4.19
CA THR A 53 5.52 4.55 3.81
C THR A 53 6.76 4.33 2.93
N VAL A 54 7.65 3.46 3.41
CA VAL A 54 8.84 3.03 2.68
C VAL A 54 8.47 1.80 1.85
N LEU A 55 8.01 2.03 0.62
CA LEU A 55 7.71 0.93 -0.32
C LEU A 55 8.93 0.03 -0.56
N ALA A 56 10.16 0.54 -0.42
CA ALA A 56 11.35 -0.29 -0.48
C ALA A 56 11.33 -1.40 0.59
N SER A 57 11.00 -1.08 1.84
CA SER A 57 10.90 -2.09 2.91
C SER A 57 9.75 -3.07 2.69
N VAL A 58 8.67 -2.60 2.08
CA VAL A 58 7.55 -3.46 1.66
C VAL A 58 8.02 -4.45 0.60
N PHE A 59 8.71 -3.99 -0.43
CA PHE A 59 9.18 -4.84 -1.54
C PHE A 59 10.29 -5.79 -1.07
N GLU A 60 11.20 -5.34 -0.22
CA GLU A 60 12.20 -6.22 0.44
C GLU A 60 11.53 -7.39 1.15
N SER A 61 10.41 -7.14 1.84
CA SER A 61 9.67 -8.19 2.55
C SER A 61 8.96 -9.18 1.63
N PHE A 62 8.73 -8.82 0.36
CA PHE A 62 8.19 -9.73 -0.66
C PHE A 62 9.25 -10.72 -1.17
N GLN A 63 10.53 -10.49 -0.86
CA GLN A 63 11.64 -11.40 -1.19
C GLN A 63 11.74 -11.71 -2.69
N GLY A 64 11.53 -10.71 -3.55
CA GLY A 64 11.61 -10.86 -5.00
C GLY A 64 10.28 -11.23 -5.66
N LYS A 65 9.24 -11.59 -4.90
CA LYS A 65 7.92 -11.92 -5.45
C LYS A 65 7.24 -10.74 -6.13
N GLU A 66 7.58 -9.50 -5.77
CA GLU A 66 7.10 -8.31 -6.49
C GLU A 66 7.39 -8.37 -8.00
N LYS A 67 8.47 -9.06 -8.38
CA LYS A 67 8.93 -9.23 -9.76
C LYS A 67 8.16 -10.28 -10.53
N GLU A 68 7.35 -11.11 -9.85
CA GLU A 68 6.50 -12.12 -10.49
C GLU A 68 5.20 -11.51 -11.05
N PHE A 69 5.02 -10.19 -10.94
CA PHE A 69 3.81 -9.48 -11.36
C PHE A 69 4.13 -8.38 -12.37
N ASN A 70 3.11 -8.03 -13.15
CA ASN A 70 2.99 -6.70 -13.73
C ASN A 70 2.15 -5.82 -12.77
N TRP A 71 2.38 -4.52 -12.79
CA TRP A 71 1.75 -3.59 -11.88
C TRP A 71 1.01 -2.50 -12.63
N LEU A 72 -0.26 -2.31 -12.28
CA LEU A 72 -1.02 -1.12 -12.62
C LEU A 72 -0.91 -0.14 -11.45
N ILE A 73 -0.49 1.08 -11.72
CA ILE A 73 -0.45 2.18 -10.76
C ILE A 73 -1.47 3.20 -11.23
N THR A 74 -2.41 3.54 -10.35
CA THR A 74 -3.47 4.53 -10.58
C THR A 74 -3.55 5.51 -9.41
N ASP A 75 -4.20 6.65 -9.62
CA ASP A 75 -4.31 7.73 -8.62
C ASP A 75 -2.92 8.18 -8.10
N LEU A 76 -1.95 8.19 -9.02
CA LEU A 76 -0.54 8.41 -8.72
C LEU A 76 -0.26 9.88 -8.40
N GLU A 77 0.18 10.14 -7.17
CA GLU A 77 0.77 11.42 -6.78
C GLU A 77 2.05 11.18 -5.98
N ILE A 78 3.17 11.74 -6.44
CA ILE A 78 4.49 11.63 -5.81
C ILE A 78 4.89 12.99 -5.25
N ALA A 79 5.61 13.01 -4.12
CA ALA A 79 6.16 14.24 -3.58
C ALA A 79 7.05 14.98 -4.60
N THR A 80 6.79 16.27 -4.84
CA THR A 80 7.39 17.11 -5.89
C THR A 80 8.93 17.10 -5.90
N ILE A 81 9.57 17.01 -4.74
CA ILE A 81 11.06 16.99 -4.64
C ILE A 81 11.66 15.75 -5.33
N GLN A 82 10.91 14.64 -5.36
CA GLN A 82 11.37 13.36 -5.91
C GLN A 82 10.91 13.17 -7.35
N GLU A 83 9.76 13.76 -7.69
CA GLU A 83 9.08 13.67 -8.97
C GLU A 83 10.01 13.90 -10.17
N GLU A 84 10.76 15.01 -10.21
CA GLU A 84 11.63 15.34 -11.36
C GLU A 84 12.71 14.27 -11.62
N ARG A 85 13.33 13.74 -10.56
CA ARG A 85 14.39 12.72 -10.69
C ARG A 85 13.83 11.37 -11.11
N VAL A 86 12.65 11.04 -10.63
CA VAL A 86 11.95 9.80 -10.92
C VAL A 86 11.44 9.82 -12.37
N ILE A 87 10.73 10.88 -12.77
CA ILE A 87 10.20 11.06 -14.13
C ILE A 87 11.32 11.09 -15.18
N ARG A 88 12.48 11.67 -14.87
CA ARG A 88 13.60 11.69 -15.83
C ARG A 88 14.05 10.29 -16.24
N ASP A 89 14.11 9.36 -15.29
CA ASP A 89 14.59 8.00 -15.53
C ASP A 89 13.43 7.02 -15.83
N TYR A 90 12.20 7.35 -15.43
CA TYR A 90 10.95 6.62 -15.68
C TYR A 90 9.83 7.57 -16.18
N PRO A 91 9.88 8.01 -17.45
CA PRO A 91 8.96 9.03 -17.99
C PRO A 91 7.48 8.68 -17.90
N GLU A 92 7.13 7.40 -17.89
CA GLU A 92 5.77 6.90 -17.73
C GLU A 92 5.10 7.38 -16.43
N LEU A 93 5.86 7.61 -15.36
CA LEU A 93 5.34 8.14 -14.09
C LEU A 93 4.90 9.61 -14.15
N SER A 94 5.11 10.29 -15.28
CA SER A 94 4.47 11.58 -15.54
C SER A 94 2.97 11.47 -15.86
N HIS A 95 2.46 10.24 -16.02
CA HIS A 95 1.05 9.97 -16.27
C HIS A 95 0.34 9.48 -15.01
N PRO A 96 -0.96 9.77 -14.84
CA PRO A 96 -1.73 9.35 -13.67
C PRO A 96 -1.99 7.83 -13.60
N ILE A 97 -1.84 7.14 -14.74
CA ILE A 97 -2.04 5.69 -14.89
C ILE A 97 -0.80 5.11 -15.54
N VAL A 98 -0.20 4.11 -14.89
CA VAL A 98 1.05 3.49 -15.33
C VAL A 98 0.94 1.98 -15.30
N TRP A 99 1.39 1.34 -16.37
CA TRP A 99 1.58 -0.11 -16.44
C TRP A 99 3.07 -0.42 -16.50
N ILE A 100 3.59 -1.12 -15.50
CA ILE A 100 5.02 -1.33 -15.31
C ILE A 100 5.32 -2.78 -14.90
N ALA A 101 6.42 -3.34 -15.41
CA ALA A 101 6.86 -4.67 -15.00
C ALA A 101 7.34 -4.67 -13.53
N GLY A 102 7.17 -5.78 -12.83
CA GLY A 102 7.58 -5.89 -11.43
C GLY A 102 9.09 -5.72 -11.22
N GLU A 103 9.92 -6.11 -12.20
CA GLU A 103 11.34 -5.83 -12.20
C GLU A 103 11.64 -4.33 -12.20
N ASP A 104 11.05 -3.59 -13.16
CA ASP A 104 11.26 -2.15 -13.32
C ASP A 104 10.75 -1.39 -12.10
N LEU A 105 9.57 -1.75 -11.58
CA LEU A 105 9.02 -1.15 -10.36
C LEU A 105 9.89 -1.46 -9.14
N SER A 106 10.43 -2.69 -9.01
CA SER A 106 11.38 -3.04 -7.96
C SER A 106 12.62 -2.14 -8.02
N ASP A 107 13.18 -1.95 -9.20
CA ASP A 107 14.43 -1.20 -9.37
C ASP A 107 14.20 0.29 -9.15
N LEU A 108 13.06 0.82 -9.60
CA LEU A 108 12.57 2.17 -9.32
C LEU A 108 12.46 2.42 -7.81
N VAL A 109 11.74 1.54 -7.10
CA VAL A 109 11.55 1.65 -5.66
C VAL A 109 12.87 1.54 -4.90
N LYS A 110 13.78 0.65 -5.32
CA LYS A 110 15.11 0.51 -4.70
C LYS A 110 16.01 1.72 -4.94
N LYS A 111 15.97 2.29 -6.13
CA LYS A 111 16.85 3.40 -6.54
C LYS A 111 16.42 4.73 -5.96
N TYR A 112 15.11 5.01 -5.96
CA TYR A 112 14.57 6.32 -5.58
C TYR A 112 13.84 6.32 -4.26
N ASN A 113 13.29 5.17 -3.86
CA ASN A 113 12.36 5.05 -2.73
C ASN A 113 11.31 6.18 -2.72
N PRO A 114 10.53 6.31 -3.81
CA PRO A 114 9.60 7.42 -4.01
C PRO A 114 8.58 7.51 -2.89
N GLN A 115 8.34 8.73 -2.42
CA GLN A 115 7.23 9.03 -1.51
C GLN A 115 5.95 9.23 -2.31
N PHE A 116 5.09 8.21 -2.32
CA PHE A 116 3.73 8.32 -2.85
C PHE A 116 2.85 9.05 -1.83
N ILE A 117 2.28 10.18 -2.23
CA ILE A 117 1.23 10.88 -1.49
C ILE A 117 -0.07 10.10 -1.68
N TRP A 118 -0.42 9.80 -2.93
CA TRP A 118 -1.55 8.96 -3.32
C TRP A 118 -1.08 7.90 -4.31
N GLY A 119 -1.75 6.76 -4.32
CA GLY A 119 -1.55 5.75 -5.34
C GLY A 119 -2.12 4.40 -4.96
N VAL A 120 -2.58 3.66 -5.96
CA VAL A 120 -2.96 2.25 -5.82
C VAL A 120 -2.07 1.42 -6.74
N LEU A 121 -1.21 0.60 -6.15
CA LEU A 121 -0.36 -0.35 -6.88
C LEU A 121 -1.07 -1.71 -6.87
N SER A 122 -1.61 -2.08 -8.02
CA SER A 122 -2.36 -3.32 -8.23
C SER A 122 -1.48 -4.36 -8.93
N ALA A 123 -1.26 -5.51 -8.29
CA ALA A 123 -0.42 -6.59 -8.83
C ALA A 123 -1.23 -7.58 -9.68
N PHE A 124 -0.74 -7.87 -10.88
CA PHE A 124 -1.34 -8.78 -11.85
C PHE A 124 -0.36 -9.87 -12.24
N ASP A 125 -0.85 -11.10 -12.41
CA ASP A 125 -0.05 -12.18 -12.96
C ASP A 125 0.57 -11.76 -14.30
N LYS A 126 1.81 -12.16 -14.59
CA LYS A 126 2.51 -11.79 -15.83
C LYS A 126 1.77 -12.22 -17.10
N SER A 127 0.91 -13.23 -17.03
CA SER A 127 0.08 -13.63 -18.17
C SER A 127 -1.03 -12.63 -18.49
N ILE A 128 -1.35 -11.72 -17.55
CA ILE A 128 -2.37 -10.69 -17.74
C ILE A 128 -1.71 -9.46 -18.39
N ASN A 129 -2.34 -8.99 -19.46
CA ASN A 129 -2.01 -7.72 -20.10
C ASN A 129 -3.19 -6.76 -19.93
N ILE A 130 -2.91 -5.56 -19.48
CA ILE A 130 -3.92 -4.51 -19.25
C ILE A 130 -3.77 -3.43 -20.32
N ASP A 131 -4.88 -3.04 -20.93
CA ASP A 131 -4.94 -1.85 -21.77
C ASP A 131 -5.23 -0.63 -20.89
N ILE A 132 -4.23 0.19 -20.64
CA ILE A 132 -4.35 1.39 -19.80
C ILE A 132 -5.32 2.44 -20.37
N ASN A 133 -5.65 2.38 -21.66
CA ASN A 133 -6.60 3.31 -22.28
C ASN A 133 -8.05 2.86 -22.13
N ASN A 134 -8.29 1.64 -21.63
CA ASN A 134 -9.60 1.04 -21.51
C ASN A 134 -9.68 0.11 -20.29
N LEU A 135 -9.47 0.67 -19.11
CA LEU A 135 -9.52 -0.06 -17.85
C LEU A 135 -10.95 -0.48 -17.50
N LEU A 136 -11.11 -1.73 -17.06
CA LEU A 136 -12.39 -2.23 -16.52
C LEU A 136 -12.76 -1.51 -15.21
N VAL A 137 -11.77 -1.28 -14.37
CA VAL A 137 -11.85 -0.55 -13.10
C VAL A 137 -10.57 0.26 -12.98
N GLU A 138 -10.68 1.52 -12.57
CA GLU A 138 -9.54 2.35 -12.20
C GLU A 138 -9.49 2.47 -10.67
N PRO A 139 -8.60 1.72 -9.99
CA PRO A 139 -8.48 1.82 -8.54
C PRO A 139 -8.04 3.21 -8.09
N TYR A 140 -8.56 3.71 -6.98
CA TYR A 140 -8.18 5.02 -6.45
C TYR A 140 -8.12 5.01 -4.93
N ALA A 141 -7.30 5.89 -4.37
CA ALA A 141 -7.04 6.03 -2.94
C ALA A 141 -7.77 7.25 -2.37
N ASN A 142 -7.64 8.40 -3.04
CA ASN A 142 -8.17 9.67 -2.57
C ASN A 142 -9.71 9.69 -2.61
N GLY A 143 -10.34 9.90 -1.46
CA GLY A 143 -11.81 9.93 -1.36
C GLY A 143 -12.51 8.57 -1.44
N ASN A 144 -11.77 7.45 -1.52
CA ASN A 144 -12.38 6.12 -1.58
C ASN A 144 -12.84 5.65 -0.19
N GLU A 145 -14.13 5.79 0.09
CA GLU A 145 -14.74 5.37 1.37
C GLU A 145 -14.76 3.84 1.55
N GLU A 146 -14.74 3.06 0.45
CA GLU A 146 -14.75 1.59 0.50
C GLU A 146 -13.47 1.00 1.09
N LEU A 147 -12.39 1.78 1.14
CA LEU A 147 -11.15 1.42 1.84
C LEU A 147 -11.29 1.44 3.36
N TRP A 148 -12.28 2.17 3.89
CA TRP A 148 -12.48 2.44 5.32
C TRP A 148 -13.66 1.69 5.93
N VAL A 149 -14.08 0.61 5.30
CA VAL A 149 -15.09 -0.32 5.83
C VAL A 149 -14.43 -1.44 6.64
N PRO A 150 -15.18 -2.24 7.41
CA PRO A 150 -14.58 -3.30 8.22
C PRO A 150 -13.78 -4.33 7.41
N SER A 151 -14.22 -4.68 6.21
CA SER A 151 -13.51 -5.63 5.33
C SER A 151 -13.35 -5.04 3.92
N PRO A 152 -12.37 -4.14 3.71
CA PRO A 152 -12.11 -3.59 2.39
C PRO A 152 -11.67 -4.71 1.44
N LYS A 153 -11.97 -4.56 0.15
CA LYS A 153 -11.61 -5.53 -0.89
C LYS A 153 -10.66 -4.86 -1.88
N ILE A 154 -9.87 -5.69 -2.56
CA ILE A 154 -9.15 -5.27 -3.77
C ILE A 154 -10.18 -4.65 -4.73
N GLN A 155 -9.85 -3.49 -5.28
CA GLN A 155 -10.69 -2.73 -6.19
C GLN A 155 -10.72 -3.38 -7.57
N HIS A 156 -9.55 -3.74 -8.12
CA HIS A 156 -9.46 -4.35 -9.43
C HIS A 156 -9.72 -5.88 -9.39
N PRO A 157 -10.73 -6.40 -10.10
CA PRO A 157 -11.17 -7.81 -9.96
C PRO A 157 -10.11 -8.84 -10.38
N GLN A 158 -9.24 -8.46 -11.31
CA GLN A 158 -8.12 -9.27 -11.80
C GLN A 158 -6.82 -9.11 -11.00
N ALA A 159 -6.74 -8.14 -10.07
CA ALA A 159 -5.56 -7.99 -9.24
C ALA A 159 -5.52 -9.06 -8.13
N THR A 160 -4.29 -9.44 -7.77
CA THR A 160 -4.00 -10.45 -6.74
C THR A 160 -3.72 -9.81 -5.38
N LEU A 161 -3.16 -8.61 -5.41
CA LEU A 161 -2.79 -7.75 -4.28
C LEU A 161 -2.97 -6.29 -4.72
N GLU A 162 -3.36 -5.43 -3.79
CA GLU A 162 -3.27 -3.98 -3.90
C GLU A 162 -2.49 -3.40 -2.73
N ILE A 163 -1.60 -2.46 -3.03
CA ILE A 163 -0.93 -1.59 -2.06
C ILE A 163 -1.49 -0.19 -2.27
N VAL A 164 -2.19 0.33 -1.26
CA VAL A 164 -2.86 1.65 -1.35
C VAL A 164 -2.09 2.64 -0.49
N CYS A 165 -1.45 3.62 -1.13
CA CYS A 165 -0.79 4.76 -0.48
C CYS A 165 -1.81 5.88 -0.30
N TRP A 166 -2.00 6.33 0.94
CA TRP A 166 -3.02 7.29 1.31
C TRP A 166 -2.41 8.47 2.11
N ASP A 167 -2.54 9.67 1.56
CA ASP A 167 -2.10 10.96 2.14
C ASP A 167 -0.65 10.93 2.65
N SER A 168 0.23 10.16 2.00
CA SER A 168 1.61 9.88 2.42
C SER A 168 1.81 9.27 3.82
N TYR A 169 0.73 8.93 4.54
CA TYR A 169 0.74 8.60 5.97
C TYR A 169 0.25 7.18 6.28
N VAL A 170 -0.68 6.67 5.48
CA VAL A 170 -1.24 5.33 5.66
C VAL A 170 -0.97 4.50 4.42
N THR A 171 -0.59 3.24 4.63
CA THR A 171 -0.58 2.26 3.53
C THR A 171 -1.44 1.05 3.88
N LEU A 172 -2.34 0.70 2.97
CA LEU A 172 -3.19 -0.48 3.08
C LEU A 172 -2.66 -1.60 2.17
N PHE A 173 -2.70 -2.83 2.69
CA PHE A 173 -2.39 -4.04 1.96
C PHE A 173 -3.65 -4.86 1.83
N LEU A 174 -4.16 -4.98 0.61
CA LEU A 174 -5.38 -5.72 0.30
C LEU A 174 -4.99 -6.95 -0.51
N VAL A 175 -5.31 -8.16 -0.03
CA VAL A 175 -4.86 -9.40 -0.65
C VAL A 175 -6.02 -10.33 -0.91
N LYS A 176 -6.06 -10.92 -2.11
CA LYS A 176 -7.06 -11.93 -2.44
C LYS A 176 -6.85 -13.15 -1.55
N MET A 177 -7.93 -13.65 -0.95
CA MET A 177 -7.89 -14.65 0.14
C MET A 177 -7.08 -15.93 -0.17
N ARG A 178 -6.98 -16.31 -1.45
CA ARG A 178 -6.26 -17.50 -1.92
C ARG A 178 -4.75 -17.29 -2.14
N THR A 179 -4.25 -16.06 -2.05
CA THR A 179 -2.85 -15.76 -2.33
C THR A 179 -1.97 -16.13 -1.14
N SER A 180 -1.02 -17.05 -1.32
CA SER A 180 -0.03 -17.49 -0.30
C SER A 180 1.31 -16.76 -0.41
N MET A 181 1.46 -15.82 -1.35
CA MET A 181 2.73 -15.17 -1.69
C MET A 181 3.39 -14.44 -0.53
N ILE A 182 2.63 -13.77 0.32
CA ILE A 182 3.19 -12.82 1.28
C ILE A 182 3.35 -13.50 2.64
N ASN A 183 4.61 -13.69 3.07
CA ASN A 183 4.89 -14.04 4.45
C ASN A 183 4.77 -12.78 5.31
N PHE A 184 3.56 -12.49 5.78
CA PHE A 184 3.27 -11.29 6.56
C PHE A 184 4.05 -11.19 7.88
N LYS A 185 4.61 -12.30 8.40
CA LYS A 185 5.54 -12.24 9.54
C LYS A 185 6.82 -11.50 9.14
N THR A 186 7.27 -11.65 7.90
CA THR A 186 8.45 -10.98 7.35
C THR A 186 8.22 -9.49 7.16
N ILE A 187 7.06 -9.03 6.64
CA ILE A 187 6.73 -7.59 6.57
C ILE A 187 6.83 -6.93 7.94
N SER A 188 6.28 -7.58 8.97
CA SER A 188 6.25 -7.03 10.33
C SER A 188 7.62 -6.95 11.00
N SER A 189 8.69 -7.54 10.44
CA SER A 189 9.99 -7.64 11.11
C SER A 189 10.95 -6.47 10.80
N PRO A 190 11.20 -6.05 9.54
CA PRO A 190 11.95 -4.84 9.22
C PRO A 190 11.27 -3.59 9.76
N LEU A 191 9.94 -3.52 9.69
CA LEU A 191 9.15 -2.40 10.22
C LEU A 191 9.28 -2.22 11.74
N LYS A 192 9.68 -3.26 12.50
CA LYS A 192 9.99 -3.13 13.94
C LYS A 192 11.25 -2.30 14.19
N ASN A 193 12.19 -2.29 13.25
CA ASN A 193 13.47 -1.59 13.40
C ASN A 193 13.40 -0.11 12.97
N TRP A 194 12.35 0.29 12.26
CA TRP A 194 12.06 1.69 11.90
C TRP A 194 11.27 2.44 12.98
N ILE A 195 10.85 1.75 14.04
CA ILE A 195 10.19 2.33 15.23
C ILE A 195 11.23 2.77 16.29
N VAL A 196 12.53 2.60 16.02
CA VAL A 196 13.59 2.96 16.96
C VAL A 196 14.69 3.73 16.24
N LYS A 197 14.53 5.04 16.16
CA LYS A 197 15.55 6.03 16.55
C LYS A 197 14.92 7.40 16.72
#